data_AF-A0A944GP11-F1
#
_entry.id   AF-A0A944GP11-F1
#
_cell.length_a   1.000
_cell.length_b   1.000
_cell.length_c   1.000
_cell.angle_alpha   90.00
_cell.angle_beta   90.00
_cell.angle_gamma   90.00
#
_symmetry.space_group_name_H-M   'P 1'
#
loop_
_entity.id
_entity.type
_entity.pdbx_description
1 polymer ?
#
loop_
_entity_poly.entity_id
_entity_poly.type
_entity_poly.pdbx_seq_one_letter_code
_entity_poly.pdbx_strand_id
1 'polypeptide(L)'
;MLDKEGVQAEEQAIWDDIEANGRLGLEQEKMLYTIALRQDELGRKPTNMLESKIIGSELYQPMIDREFLTYEVFDNLGNPDHRIASLYVTLKGMRYCMLLADELEKQMDVNPAGVKWENVPNLV
;
A
#
# COMPACT_ATOMS: atom_id res chain seq x y z
N MET A 1 20.53 -7.50 -8.52
CA MET A 1 20.22 -6.07 -8.31
C MET A 1 20.01 -5.47 -9.70
N LEU A 2 18.96 -4.67 -9.92
CA LEU A 2 18.71 -4.05 -11.22
C LEU A 2 19.80 -3.01 -11.52
N ASP A 3 20.11 -2.83 -12.80
CA ASP A 3 20.92 -1.71 -13.26
C ASP A 3 20.05 -0.45 -13.41
N LYS A 4 20.68 0.67 -13.81
CA LYS A 4 20.00 1.96 -13.92
C LYS A 4 18.86 1.93 -14.95
N GLU A 5 19.04 1.21 -16.05
CA GLU A 5 18.03 1.09 -17.12
C GLU A 5 16.85 0.27 -16.63
N GLY A 6 17.11 -0.81 -15.87
CA GLY A 6 16.07 -1.61 -15.21
C GLY A 6 15.26 -0.82 -14.20
N VAL A 7 15.89 0.07 -13.41
CA VAL A 7 15.15 0.96 -12.49
C VAL A 7 14.24 1.92 -13.26
N GLN A 8 14.75 2.56 -14.31
CA GLN A 8 13.97 3.49 -15.12
C GLN A 8 12.79 2.83 -15.83
N ALA A 9 12.96 1.59 -16.32
CA ALA A 9 11.89 0.82 -16.93
C ALA A 9 10.76 0.53 -15.93
N GLU A 10 11.10 0.18 -14.68
CA GLU A 10 10.12 -0.08 -13.62
C GLU A 10 9.40 1.21 -13.17
N GLU A 11 10.08 2.35 -13.14
CA GLU A 11 9.45 3.64 -12.88
C GLU A 11 8.49 4.03 -14.02
N GLN A 12 8.92 3.85 -15.27
CA GLN A 12 8.08 4.11 -16.44
C GLN A 12 6.83 3.22 -16.43
N ALA A 13 6.95 1.96 -16.04
CA ALA A 13 5.80 1.06 -15.91
C ALA A 13 4.74 1.57 -14.92
N ILE A 14 5.12 2.31 -13.88
CA ILE A 14 4.16 2.97 -12.98
C ILE A 14 3.44 4.12 -13.69
N TRP A 15 4.16 4.94 -14.45
CA TRP A 15 3.55 6.04 -15.21
C TRP A 15 2.62 5.53 -16.30
N ASP A 16 3.01 4.47 -17.02
CA ASP A 16 2.19 3.83 -18.03
C ASP A 16 0.88 3.26 -17.42
N ASP A 17 0.97 2.67 -16.22
CA ASP A 17 -0.19 2.17 -15.48
C ASP A 17 -1.13 3.31 -15.05
N ILE A 18 -0.57 4.46 -14.61
CA ILE A 18 -1.34 5.67 -14.28
C ILE A 18 -1.97 6.29 -15.53
N GLU A 19 -1.28 6.32 -16.66
CA GLU A 19 -1.82 6.84 -17.93
C GLU A 19 -2.98 5.98 -18.42
N ALA A 20 -2.83 4.65 -18.35
CA ALA A 20 -3.84 3.72 -18.83
C ALA A 20 -5.08 3.62 -17.91
N ASN A 21 -4.87 3.65 -16.59
CA ASN A 21 -5.93 3.32 -15.61
C ASN A 21 -6.29 4.49 -14.69
N GLY A 22 -5.63 5.64 -14.83
CA GLY A 22 -5.72 6.75 -13.89
C GLY A 22 -4.99 6.45 -12.57
N ARG A 23 -4.86 7.48 -11.73
CA ARG A 23 -4.38 7.30 -10.36
C ARG A 23 -5.36 6.48 -9.53
N LEU A 24 -4.82 5.83 -8.50
CA LEU A 24 -5.65 5.33 -7.41
C LEU A 24 -6.44 6.50 -6.77
N GLY A 25 -7.61 6.21 -6.24
CA GLY A 25 -8.39 7.20 -5.50
C GLY A 25 -7.69 7.61 -4.20
N LEU A 26 -7.96 8.82 -3.70
CA LEU A 26 -7.30 9.38 -2.51
C LEU A 26 -7.24 8.41 -1.32
N GLU A 27 -8.36 7.77 -0.99
CA GLU A 27 -8.43 6.85 0.14
C GLU A 27 -7.66 5.54 -0.11
N GLN A 28 -7.60 5.08 -1.37
CA GLN A 28 -6.79 3.93 -1.77
C GLN A 28 -5.30 4.25 -1.61
N GLU A 29 -4.89 5.44 -2.05
CA GLU A 29 -3.51 5.91 -1.95
C GLU A 29 -3.04 6.08 -0.51
N LYS A 30 -3.87 6.72 0.34
CA LYS A 30 -3.61 6.81 1.79
C LYS A 30 -3.46 5.43 2.41
N MET A 31 -4.32 4.48 2.04
CA MET A 31 -4.28 3.11 2.55
C MET A 31 -3.01 2.39 2.10
N LEU A 32 -2.70 2.40 0.80
CA LEU A 32 -1.49 1.80 0.22
C LEU A 32 -0.24 2.36 0.90
N TYR A 33 -0.14 3.68 1.02
CA TYR A 33 1.00 4.36 1.63
C TYR A 33 1.12 4.04 3.12
N THR A 34 0.00 3.98 3.85
CA THR A 34 0.00 3.57 5.27
C THR A 34 0.51 2.14 5.46
N ILE A 35 0.09 1.20 4.60
CA ILE A 35 0.57 -0.18 4.66
C ILE A 35 2.06 -0.22 4.28
N ALA A 36 2.48 0.52 3.24
CA ALA A 36 3.88 0.59 2.81
C ALA A 36 4.81 1.06 3.93
N LEU A 37 4.48 2.15 4.64
CA LEU A 37 5.28 2.70 5.74
C LEU A 37 5.34 1.77 6.97
N ARG A 38 4.37 0.87 7.09
CA ARG A 38 4.32 -0.14 8.16
C ARG A 38 4.94 -1.45 7.74
N GLN A 39 5.18 -1.69 6.46
CA GLN A 39 5.79 -2.90 5.96
C GLN A 39 7.31 -2.75 6.07
N ASP A 40 7.92 -3.51 6.97
CA ASP A 40 9.37 -3.59 7.12
C ASP A 40 9.81 -5.04 6.91
N GLU A 41 10.96 -5.24 6.27
CA GLU A 41 11.51 -6.54 5.88
C GLU A 41 11.78 -7.46 7.09
N LEU A 42 11.86 -6.90 8.32
CA LEU A 42 12.35 -7.62 9.49
C LEU A 42 11.50 -7.53 10.78
N GLY A 43 10.28 -6.93 10.78
CA GLY A 43 9.43 -7.06 11.98
C GLY A 43 8.37 -6.02 12.29
N ARG A 44 7.72 -5.37 11.31
CA ARG A 44 6.52 -4.55 11.60
C ARG A 44 5.21 -5.29 11.32
N LYS A 45 4.16 -4.79 11.98
CA LYS A 45 2.86 -5.43 12.17
C LYS A 45 2.15 -5.65 10.84
N PRO A 46 1.78 -6.89 10.49
CA PRO A 46 0.96 -7.14 9.31
C PRO A 46 -0.37 -6.41 9.42
N THR A 47 -0.87 -5.90 8.29
CA THR A 47 -2.22 -5.33 8.24
C THR A 47 -3.20 -6.48 8.06
N ASN A 48 -3.65 -7.02 9.19
CA ASN A 48 -4.56 -8.16 9.23
C ASN A 48 -6.03 -7.71 9.26
N MET A 49 -6.86 -8.37 8.45
CA MET A 49 -8.33 -8.20 8.48
C MET A 49 -9.04 -9.47 8.00
N LEU A 50 -10.36 -9.52 8.17
CA LEU A 50 -11.16 -10.62 7.62
C LEU A 50 -11.08 -10.60 6.09
N GLU A 51 -10.88 -11.77 5.47
CA GLU A 51 -10.82 -11.91 4.00
C GLU A 51 -12.08 -11.34 3.33
N SER A 52 -13.25 -11.54 3.96
CA SER A 52 -14.55 -11.01 3.51
C SER A 52 -14.64 -9.48 3.50
N LYS A 53 -13.70 -8.75 4.10
CA LYS A 53 -13.61 -7.28 4.05
C LYS A 53 -12.72 -6.77 2.92
N ILE A 54 -11.99 -7.66 2.25
CA ILE A 54 -11.10 -7.34 1.13
C ILE A 54 -11.78 -7.68 -0.18
N ILE A 55 -12.33 -8.89 -0.29
CA ILE A 55 -12.93 -9.38 -1.53
C ILE A 55 -14.10 -8.46 -1.93
N GLY A 56 -14.00 -7.86 -3.12
CA GLY A 56 -15.00 -6.94 -3.63
C GLY A 56 -15.04 -5.57 -2.95
N SER A 57 -14.06 -5.25 -2.10
CA SER A 57 -13.94 -3.93 -1.47
C SER A 57 -13.54 -2.88 -2.50
N GLU A 58 -14.31 -1.79 -2.62
CA GLU A 58 -13.95 -0.64 -3.46
C GLU A 58 -12.62 0.01 -3.04
N LEU A 59 -12.20 -0.20 -1.79
CA LEU A 59 -10.93 0.29 -1.28
C LEU A 59 -9.77 -0.63 -1.69
N TYR A 60 -9.88 -1.93 -1.46
CA TYR A 60 -8.75 -2.86 -1.61
C TYR A 60 -8.70 -3.54 -2.99
N GLN A 61 -9.85 -3.91 -3.55
CA GLN A 61 -9.91 -4.68 -4.79
C GLN A 61 -9.21 -3.98 -5.95
N PRO A 62 -9.36 -2.66 -6.18
CA PRO A 62 -8.65 -1.99 -7.28
C PRO A 62 -7.12 -1.99 -7.12
N MET A 63 -6.62 -1.98 -5.89
CA MET A 63 -5.18 -2.07 -5.62
C MET A 63 -4.65 -3.50 -5.81
N ILE A 64 -5.49 -4.50 -5.53
CA ILE A 64 -5.17 -5.92 -5.74
C ILE A 64 -5.18 -6.25 -7.23
N ASP A 65 -6.22 -5.83 -7.95
CA ASP A 65 -6.37 -6.05 -9.39
C ASP A 65 -5.23 -5.39 -10.19
N ARG A 66 -4.71 -4.27 -9.69
CA ARG A 66 -3.55 -3.56 -10.27
C ARG A 66 -2.20 -4.02 -9.73
N GLU A 67 -2.19 -5.06 -8.90
CA GLU A 67 -1.01 -5.66 -8.28
C GLU A 67 -0.16 -4.70 -7.43
N PHE A 68 -0.75 -3.62 -6.91
CA PHE A 68 -0.10 -2.75 -5.93
C PHE A 68 -0.16 -3.33 -4.52
N LEU A 69 -1.19 -4.11 -4.24
CA LEU A 69 -1.42 -4.79 -2.98
C LEU A 69 -1.66 -6.29 -3.23
N THR A 70 -1.21 -7.12 -2.31
CA THR A 70 -1.50 -8.56 -2.28
C THR A 70 -1.80 -9.00 -0.85
N TYR A 71 -2.25 -10.23 -0.65
CA TYR A 71 -2.49 -10.76 0.68
C TYR A 71 -2.27 -12.27 0.78
N GLU A 72 -1.89 -12.72 1.97
CA GLU A 72 -1.89 -14.14 2.34
C GLU A 72 -3.07 -14.44 3.27
N VAL A 73 -3.71 -15.59 3.08
CA VAL A 73 -4.87 -16.01 3.87
C VAL A 73 -4.47 -17.06 4.90
N PHE A 74 -4.77 -16.76 6.15
CA PHE A 74 -4.66 -17.67 7.28
C PHE A 74 -6.05 -18.20 7.63
N ASP A 75 -6.23 -19.51 7.46
CA ASP A 75 -7.44 -20.24 7.81
C ASP A 75 -7.21 -21.01 9.12
N ASN A 76 -8.19 -20.98 10.02
CA ASN A 76 -8.19 -21.82 11.21
C ASN A 76 -9.35 -22.83 11.12
N LEU A 77 -9.00 -24.07 10.81
CA LEU A 77 -9.90 -25.24 10.85
C LEU A 77 -11.07 -25.23 9.85
N GLY A 78 -10.97 -24.47 8.76
CA GLY A 78 -11.87 -24.60 7.61
C GLY A 78 -13.20 -23.84 7.74
N ASN A 79 -13.29 -22.87 8.67
CA ASN A 79 -14.41 -21.94 8.68
C ASN A 79 -14.10 -20.73 7.77
N PRO A 80 -14.74 -20.61 6.59
CA PRO A 80 -14.48 -19.52 5.66
C PRO A 80 -14.82 -18.13 6.24
N ASP A 81 -15.72 -18.04 7.23
CA ASP A 81 -16.11 -16.77 7.84
C ASP A 81 -15.01 -16.18 8.75
N HIS A 82 -14.01 -16.98 9.13
CA HIS A 82 -12.95 -16.61 10.06
C HIS A 82 -11.58 -16.53 9.40
N ARG A 83 -11.53 -16.50 8.07
CA ARG A 83 -10.28 -16.34 7.32
C ARG A 83 -9.70 -14.94 7.52
N ILE A 84 -8.44 -14.90 7.93
CA ILE A 84 -7.70 -13.66 8.12
C ILE A 84 -6.76 -13.47 6.95
N ALA A 85 -6.89 -12.34 6.27
CA ALA A 85 -5.97 -11.91 5.24
C ALA A 85 -4.95 -10.93 5.83
N SER A 86 -3.68 -11.21 5.59
CA SER A 86 -2.55 -10.33 5.88
C SER A 86 -2.16 -9.60 4.61
N LEU A 87 -2.32 -8.28 4.58
CA LEU A 87 -2.07 -7.45 3.41
C LEU A 87 -0.59 -7.03 3.30
N TYR A 88 -0.07 -7.05 2.07
CA TYR A 88 1.30 -6.67 1.72
C TYR A 88 1.29 -5.75 0.48
N VAL A 89 2.03 -4.66 0.56
CA VAL A 89 2.37 -3.84 -0.61
C VAL A 89 3.41 -4.59 -1.44
N THR A 90 3.16 -4.72 -2.75
CA THR A 90 4.08 -5.40 -3.68
C THR A 90 5.27 -4.49 -4.02
N LEU A 91 6.25 -5.00 -4.78
CA LEU A 91 7.30 -4.13 -5.33
C LEU A 91 6.75 -3.06 -6.27
N LYS A 92 5.70 -3.38 -7.05
CA LYS A 92 5.01 -2.41 -7.90
C LYS A 92 4.35 -1.32 -7.05
N GLY A 93 3.63 -1.71 -6.00
CA GLY A 93 3.00 -0.77 -5.07
C GLY A 93 4.02 0.08 -4.31
N MET A 94 5.15 -0.49 -3.92
CA MET A 94 6.23 0.25 -3.25
C MET A 94 6.81 1.32 -4.16
N ARG A 95 7.05 1.00 -5.44
CA ARG A 95 7.52 1.98 -6.44
C ARG A 95 6.51 3.09 -6.68
N TYR A 96 5.21 2.76 -6.75
CA TYR A 96 4.14 3.75 -6.80
C TYR A 96 4.23 4.73 -5.63
N CYS A 97 4.36 4.22 -4.41
CA CYS A 97 4.51 5.04 -3.21
C CYS A 97 5.79 5.89 -3.22
N MET A 98 6.91 5.34 -3.69
CA MET A 98 8.19 6.07 -3.77
C MET A 98 8.15 7.21 -4.78
N LEU A 99 7.58 6.98 -5.97
CA LEU A 99 7.49 8.00 -7.02
C LEU A 99 6.59 9.18 -6.64
N LEU A 100 5.56 8.93 -5.83
CA LEU A 100 4.55 9.91 -5.44
C LEU A 100 4.68 10.35 -3.96
N ALA A 101 5.77 10.00 -3.28
CA ALA A 101 5.93 10.15 -1.83
C ALA A 101 5.65 11.59 -1.34
N ASP A 102 6.21 12.59 -2.01
CA ASP A 102 6.04 14.02 -1.66
C ASP A 102 4.58 14.49 -1.74
N GLU A 103 3.77 13.90 -2.62
CA GLU A 103 2.35 14.20 -2.74
C GLU A 103 1.54 13.42 -1.72
N LEU A 104 1.83 12.13 -1.57
CA LEU A 104 1.14 11.23 -0.65
C LEU A 104 1.33 11.68 0.80
N GLU A 105 2.54 12.08 1.20
CA GLU A 105 2.82 12.52 2.57
C GLU A 105 1.97 13.74 2.97
N LYS A 106 1.77 14.69 2.04
CA LYS A 106 0.94 15.89 2.28
C LYS A 106 -0.54 15.57 2.45
N GLN A 107 -0.99 14.41 1.97
CA GLN A 107 -2.38 13.95 2.09
C GLN A 107 -2.64 13.21 3.40
N MET A 108 -1.60 12.84 4.15
CA MET A 108 -1.73 12.04 5.37
C MET A 108 -2.11 12.91 6.57
N ASP A 109 -3.11 12.48 7.32
CA ASP A 109 -3.54 13.14 8.58
C ASP A 109 -2.51 13.00 9.71
N VAL A 110 -1.65 11.99 9.62
CA VAL A 110 -0.63 11.65 10.61
C VAL A 110 0.72 11.44 9.93
N ASN A 111 1.80 11.71 10.66
CA ASN A 111 3.15 11.43 10.22
C ASN A 111 3.42 9.91 10.13
N PRO A 112 4.58 9.48 9.58
CA PRO A 112 4.91 8.06 9.49
C PRO A 112 4.95 7.29 10.83
N ALA A 113 5.05 7.99 11.97
CA ALA A 113 4.97 7.40 13.30
C ALA A 113 3.51 7.24 13.82
N GLY A 114 2.51 7.67 13.05
CA GLY A 114 1.10 7.64 13.44
C GLY A 114 0.69 8.81 14.35
N VAL A 115 1.51 9.85 14.46
CA VAL A 115 1.22 11.04 15.26
C VAL A 115 0.64 12.12 14.36
N LYS A 116 -0.47 12.74 14.75
CA LYS A 116 -1.01 13.89 14.01
C LYS A 116 0.05 14.98 13.88
N TRP A 117 0.15 15.59 12.70
CA TRP A 117 1.12 16.64 12.42
C TRP A 117 1.07 17.82 13.42
N GLU A 118 -0.13 18.19 13.88
CA GLU A 118 -0.34 19.23 14.90
C GLU A 118 0.32 18.93 16.27
N ASN A 119 0.62 17.66 16.53
CA ASN A 119 1.19 17.17 17.78
C ASN A 119 2.69 16.83 17.65
N VAL A 120 3.31 17.07 16.48
CA VAL A 120 4.75 16.86 16.29
C VAL A 120 5.49 18.09 16.85
N PRO A 121 6.29 17.96 17.91
CA PRO A 121 7.02 19.09 18.47
C PRO A 121 8.06 19.57 17.46
N ASN A 122 7.88 20.80 16.94
CA ASN A 122 8.79 21.53 16.07
C ASN A 122 9.27 20.77 14.81
N LEU A 123 8.51 20.89 13.72
CA LEU A 123 9.07 20.89 12.37
C LEU A 123 9.03 22.35 11.88
N VAL A 124 10.17 23.03 12.02
CA VAL A 124 10.51 24.25 11.27
C VAL A 124 10.99 23.82 9.89
#